data_AF-A0A968FS56-F1
#
_entry.id   AF-A0A968FS56-F1
#
_cell.length_a   1.000
_cell.length_b   1.000
_cell.length_c   1.000
_cell.angle_alpha   90.00
_cell.angle_beta   90.00
_cell.angle_gamma   90.00
#
_symmetry.space_group_name_H-M   'P 1'
#
loop_
_entity.id
_entity.type
_entity.pdbx_description
1 polymer ?
#
loop_
_entity_poly.entity_id
_entity_poly.type
_entity_poly.pdbx_seq_one_letter_code
_entity_poly.pdbx_strand_id
1 'polypeptide(L)'
;MNFVNMISASPLENRLNLLSMVNVKYLVARSDLDWEGLRPVDFTSKEYPELKVYENTRRLPRAFWVPHCIVATTHRDFGRIMVNREFDPARLVVLERSPKDRPCQKPPGDDQGTGKVRLLNRGYDHLELESDAAAPGFLFLSESYYPGWRATVDGAPATIHRANYKFRALVLPAGRHRIQMEYRPVSFRLGAMVSGFTILICAGFLIKRWH
;
A
#
# COMPACT_ATOMS: atom_id res chain seq x y z
N MET A 1 12.42 9.06 -10.83
CA MET A 1 12.84 9.19 -9.41
C MET A 1 12.19 8.05 -8.64
N ASN A 2 12.96 7.16 -8.01
CA ASN A 2 12.42 6.02 -7.25
C ASN A 2 12.03 6.46 -5.82
N PHE A 3 11.20 5.68 -5.12
CA PHE A 3 10.72 5.97 -3.76
C PHE A 3 11.86 6.22 -2.75
N VAL A 4 12.98 5.49 -2.87
CA VAL A 4 14.17 5.71 -2.04
C VAL A 4 14.73 7.12 -2.23
N ASN A 5 14.82 7.59 -3.47
CA ASN A 5 15.27 8.95 -3.77
C ASN A 5 14.31 10.00 -3.22
N MET A 6 13.02 9.69 -3.12
CA MET A 6 12.03 10.58 -2.53
C MET A 6 12.22 10.74 -1.03
N ILE A 7 12.56 9.66 -0.31
CA ILE A 7 12.94 9.74 1.12
C ILE A 7 14.21 10.57 1.26
N SER A 8 15.25 10.31 0.46
CA SER A 8 16.52 11.04 0.55
C SER A 8 16.35 12.54 0.24
N ALA A 9 15.50 12.88 -0.73
CA ALA A 9 15.18 14.26 -1.10
C ALA A 9 14.22 14.95 -0.14
N SER A 10 13.55 14.20 0.75
CA SER A 10 12.62 14.79 1.72
C SER A 10 13.35 15.52 2.83
N PRO A 11 12.82 16.68 3.28
CA PRO A 11 13.27 17.31 4.51
C PRO A 11 13.34 16.28 5.64
N LEU A 12 14.33 16.42 6.53
CA LEU A 12 14.62 15.44 7.57
C LEU A 12 13.37 15.08 8.41
N GLU A 13 12.62 16.11 8.81
CA GLU A 13 11.35 16.03 9.54
C GLU A 13 10.28 15.16 8.82
N ASN A 14 10.30 15.15 7.48
CA ASN A 14 9.31 14.45 6.65
C ASN A 14 9.67 13.02 6.29
N ARG A 15 10.95 12.65 6.43
CA ARG A 15 11.39 11.28 6.12
C ARG A 15 10.63 10.27 6.96
N LEU A 16 10.33 10.61 8.21
CA LEU A 16 9.60 9.73 9.11
C LEU A 16 8.16 9.49 8.65
N ASN A 17 7.49 10.46 8.04
CA ASN A 17 6.13 10.26 7.48
C ASN A 17 6.15 9.21 6.38
N LEU A 18 7.08 9.32 5.42
CA LEU A 18 7.21 8.34 4.34
C LEU A 18 7.60 6.94 4.84
N LEU A 19 8.46 6.86 5.86
CA LEU A 19 8.84 5.59 6.50
C LEU A 19 7.67 4.98 7.29
N SER A 20 6.91 5.81 8.01
CA SER A 20 5.72 5.42 8.77
C SER A 20 4.64 4.84 7.86
N MET A 21 4.39 5.50 6.72
CA MET A 21 3.46 5.03 5.68
C MET A 21 3.79 3.64 5.18
N VAL A 22 5.08 3.26 5.11
CA VAL A 22 5.51 1.94 4.63
C VAL A 22 5.77 0.94 5.75
N ASN A 23 5.15 1.16 6.92
CA ASN A 23 5.14 0.27 8.08
C ASN A 23 6.51 0.06 8.75
N VAL A 24 7.47 0.98 8.59
CA VAL A 24 8.78 0.90 9.26
C VAL A 24 8.60 1.13 10.75
N LYS A 25 8.86 0.10 11.56
CA LYS A 25 8.77 0.15 13.03
C LYS A 25 10.09 0.56 13.68
N TYR A 26 11.23 0.11 13.15
CA TYR A 26 12.54 0.39 13.71
C TYR A 26 13.46 0.98 12.65
N LEU A 27 14.25 1.97 13.05
CA LEU A 27 15.33 2.54 12.26
C LEU A 27 16.65 2.19 12.95
N VAL A 28 17.67 1.93 12.14
CA VAL A 28 19.03 1.66 12.62
C VAL A 28 19.94 2.73 12.01
N ALA A 29 20.72 3.38 12.86
CA ALA A 29 21.61 4.46 12.45
C ALA A 29 22.94 4.41 13.20
N ARG A 30 23.99 4.96 12.60
CA ARG A 30 25.30 5.15 13.22
C ARG A 30 25.43 6.49 13.97
N SER A 31 24.64 7.47 13.55
CA SER A 31 24.57 8.81 14.16
C SER A 31 23.33 8.94 15.04
N ASP A 32 23.33 9.94 15.92
CA ASP A 32 22.11 10.32 16.64
C ASP A 32 21.06 10.85 15.67
N LEU A 33 19.82 10.36 15.84
CA LEU A 33 18.66 10.82 15.08
C LEU A 33 17.73 11.56 16.03
N ASP A 34 17.77 12.89 15.96
CA ASP A 34 16.87 13.75 16.73
C ASP A 34 15.66 14.13 15.87
N TRP A 35 14.85 13.12 15.52
CA TRP A 35 13.62 13.32 14.73
C TRP A 35 12.41 13.16 15.64
N GLU A 36 11.48 14.11 15.54
CA GLU A 36 10.21 14.02 16.26
C GLU A 36 9.45 12.73 15.87
N GLY A 37 9.03 11.95 16.86
CA GLY A 37 8.39 10.64 16.63
C GLY A 37 9.35 9.45 16.58
N LEU A 38 10.65 9.66 16.78
CA LEU A 38 11.60 8.59 17.07
C LEU A 38 11.85 8.50 18.58
N ARG A 39 11.87 7.27 19.09
CA ARG A 39 12.26 6.97 20.47
C ARG A 39 13.48 6.05 20.46
N PRO A 40 14.60 6.39 21.12
CA PRO A 40 15.72 5.47 21.22
C PRO A 40 15.30 4.19 21.94
N VAL A 41 15.75 3.06 21.42
CA VAL A 41 15.55 1.74 22.00
C VAL A 41 16.85 1.34 22.68
N ASP A 42 16.74 0.86 23.92
CA ASP A 42 17.89 0.30 24.62
C ASP A 42 18.34 -0.99 23.90
N PHE A 43 19.34 -0.83 23.04
CA PHE A 43 19.91 -1.89 22.22
C PHE A 43 21.40 -1.60 22.03
N THR A 44 22.22 -2.62 22.27
CA THR A 44 23.66 -2.57 21.97
C THR A 44 24.04 -3.85 21.24
N SER A 45 24.58 -3.70 20.03
CA SER A 45 25.15 -4.83 19.28
C SER A 45 26.57 -5.13 19.76
N LYS A 46 26.91 -6.40 19.96
CA LYS A 46 28.29 -6.83 20.28
C LYS A 46 29.25 -6.64 19.10
N GLU A 47 28.77 -6.81 17.87
CA GLU A 47 29.59 -6.73 16.66
C GLU A 47 29.67 -5.30 16.11
N TYR A 48 28.62 -4.50 16.35
CA TYR A 48 28.51 -3.13 15.84
C TYR A 48 28.07 -2.17 16.96
N PRO A 49 28.94 -1.87 17.94
CA PRO A 49 28.61 -1.04 19.11
C PRO A 49 28.22 0.41 18.73
N GLU A 50 28.54 0.86 17.52
CA GLU A 50 28.15 2.16 16.99
C GLU A 50 26.71 2.23 16.49
N LEU A 51 26.01 1.09 16.35
CA LEU A 51 24.63 1.07 15.87
C LEU A 51 23.64 1.41 16.98
N LYS A 52 22.84 2.43 16.71
CA LYS A 52 21.73 2.88 17.54
C LYS A 52 20.42 2.46 16.90
N VAL A 53 19.46 2.01 17.71
CA VAL A 53 18.13 1.60 17.25
C VAL A 53 17.09 2.59 17.77
N TYR A 54 16.19 2.99 16.88
CA TYR A 54 15.08 3.89 17.19
C TYR A 54 13.76 3.24 16.83
N GLU A 55 12.78 3.33 17.72
CA GLU A 55 11.40 2.98 17.45
C GLU A 55 10.68 4.17 16.82
N ASN A 56 10.02 3.92 15.69
CA ASN A 56 9.11 4.86 15.05
C ASN A 56 7.73 4.80 15.72
N THR A 57 7.42 5.82 16.53
CA THR A 57 6.15 5.90 17.25
C THR A 57 4.99 6.35 16.36
N ARG A 58 5.28 6.92 15.18
CA ARG A 58 4.29 7.33 14.17
C ARG A 58 3.95 6.24 13.17
N ARG A 59 4.44 5.02 13.36
CA ARG A 59 4.21 3.87 12.46
C ARG A 59 2.73 3.69 12.15
N LEU A 60 2.40 3.70 10.85
CA LEU A 60 1.09 3.30 10.36
C LEU A 60 1.06 1.80 10.07
N PRO A 61 -0.07 1.09 10.31
CA PRO A 61 -0.21 -0.33 9.95
C PRO A 61 -0.10 -0.52 8.43
N ARG A 62 0.02 -1.77 7.95
CA ARG A 62 0.15 -2.03 6.50
C ARG A 62 -1.09 -1.65 5.69
N ALA A 63 -2.25 -1.63 6.33
CA ALA A 63 -3.48 -1.11 5.78
C ALA A 63 -4.11 -0.16 6.81
N PHE A 64 -4.49 1.03 6.38
CA PHE A 64 -5.08 2.05 7.25
C PHE A 64 -6.07 2.93 6.48
N TRP A 65 -6.92 3.62 7.24
CA TRP A 65 -7.91 4.52 6.69
C TRP A 65 -7.33 5.91 6.45
N VAL A 66 -7.75 6.55 5.36
CA VAL A 66 -7.36 7.90 4.98
C VAL A 66 -8.61 8.68 4.53
N PRO A 67 -8.92 9.84 5.13
CA PRO A 67 -10.14 10.58 4.84
C PRO A 67 -10.11 11.33 3.50
N HIS A 68 -8.97 11.89 3.13
CA HIS A 68 -8.86 12.80 1.98
C HIS A 68 -7.98 12.25 0.88
N CYS A 69 -8.25 12.70 -0.35
CA CYS A 69 -7.36 12.44 -1.47
C CYS A 69 -7.04 13.69 -2.28
N ILE A 70 -5.90 13.65 -2.95
CA ILE A 70 -5.49 14.59 -3.99
C ILE A 70 -5.03 13.79 -5.21
N VAL A 71 -5.14 14.38 -6.41
CA VAL A 71 -4.70 13.72 -7.64
C VAL A 71 -3.32 14.22 -8.05
N ALA A 72 -2.45 13.29 -8.43
CA ALA A 72 -1.19 13.55 -9.09
C ALA A 72 -1.12 12.74 -10.39
N THR A 73 -1.02 13.41 -11.53
CA THR A 73 -1.00 12.74 -12.84
C THR A 73 0.40 12.41 -13.32
N THR A 74 1.42 13.11 -12.81
CA THR A 74 2.81 12.89 -13.20
C THR A 74 3.66 12.38 -12.04
N HIS A 75 4.75 11.68 -12.38
CA HIS A 75 5.75 11.23 -11.41
C HIS A 75 6.35 12.41 -10.61
N ARG A 76 6.49 13.58 -11.24
CA ARG A 76 7.01 14.79 -10.60
C ARG A 76 6.03 15.32 -9.56
N ASP A 77 4.73 15.29 -9.85
CA ASP A 77 3.69 15.76 -8.92
C ASP A 77 3.60 14.89 -7.67
N PHE A 78 3.70 13.56 -7.81
CA PHE A 78 3.80 12.66 -6.66
C PHE A 78 4.97 13.05 -5.75
N GLY A 79 6.16 13.24 -6.33
CA GLY A 79 7.35 13.66 -5.59
C GLY A 79 7.13 15.00 -4.90
N ARG A 80 6.61 16.01 -5.61
CA ARG A 80 6.37 17.35 -5.06
C ARG A 80 5.39 17.33 -3.89
N ILE A 81 4.29 16.58 -4.00
CA ILE A 81 3.25 16.53 -2.96
C ILE A 81 3.76 15.74 -1.75
N MET A 82 4.31 14.55 -1.96
CA MET A 82 4.68 13.63 -0.87
C MET A 82 5.93 14.08 -0.08
N VAL A 83 6.76 14.94 -0.68
CA VAL A 83 7.94 15.53 -0.02
C VAL A 83 7.57 16.80 0.77
N ASN A 84 6.39 17.40 0.54
CA ASN A 84 5.95 18.61 1.21
C ASN A 84 5.71 18.38 2.71
N ARG A 85 6.15 19.31 3.57
CA ARG A 85 5.98 19.29 5.04
C ARG A 85 4.54 19.09 5.50
N GLU A 86 3.57 19.52 4.70
CA GLU A 86 2.14 19.37 5.00
C GLU A 86 1.58 17.98 4.65
N PHE A 87 2.37 17.10 4.02
CA PHE A 87 1.93 15.74 3.69
C PHE A 87 1.94 14.83 4.91
N ASP A 88 0.74 14.54 5.41
CA ASP A 88 0.50 13.48 6.38
C ASP A 88 -0.16 12.27 5.68
N PRO A 89 0.54 11.11 5.59
CA PRO A 89 -0.01 9.92 4.96
C PRO A 89 -1.25 9.38 5.68
N ALA A 90 -1.45 9.64 6.97
CA ALA A 90 -2.64 9.23 7.71
C ALA A 90 -3.89 10.02 7.31
N ARG A 91 -3.71 11.21 6.73
CA ARG A 91 -4.80 12.15 6.41
C ARG A 91 -5.02 12.32 4.91
N LEU A 92 -3.97 12.16 4.10
CA LEU A 92 -4.00 12.42 2.67
C LEU A 92 -3.42 11.28 1.83
N VAL A 93 -4.22 10.76 0.90
CA VAL A 93 -3.75 9.82 -0.13
C VAL A 93 -3.62 10.53 -1.47
N VAL A 94 -2.48 10.37 -2.13
CA VAL A 94 -2.25 10.89 -3.48
C VAL A 94 -2.62 9.82 -4.50
N LEU A 95 -3.63 10.04 -5.33
CA LEU A 95 -4.10 9.08 -6.33
C LEU A 95 -3.64 9.46 -7.73
N GLU A 96 -3.38 8.47 -8.59
CA GLU A 96 -3.04 8.71 -10.00
C GLU A 96 -4.22 9.30 -10.79
N ARG A 97 -5.45 8.92 -10.42
CA ARG A 97 -6.70 9.37 -11.05
C ARG A 97 -7.77 9.57 -9.99
N SER A 98 -8.60 10.60 -10.19
CA SER A 98 -9.77 10.84 -9.35
C SER A 98 -10.77 9.68 -9.51
N PRO A 99 -11.24 9.05 -8.43
CA PRO A 99 -12.33 8.08 -8.50
C PRO A 99 -13.62 8.75 -9.00
N LYS A 100 -14.40 8.02 -9.80
CA LYS A 100 -15.70 8.52 -10.30
C LYS A 100 -16.72 8.65 -9.18
N ASP A 101 -16.77 7.66 -8.29
CA ASP A 101 -17.80 7.56 -7.25
C ASP A 101 -17.52 8.48 -6.05
N ARG A 102 -16.26 8.89 -5.87
CA ARG A 102 -15.81 9.87 -4.87
C ARG A 102 -14.65 10.69 -5.42
N PRO A 103 -14.93 11.77 -6.17
CA PRO A 103 -13.88 12.63 -6.68
C PRO A 103 -13.02 13.22 -5.55
N CYS A 104 -11.73 13.38 -5.78
CA CYS A 104 -10.86 14.08 -4.84
C CYS A 104 -11.27 15.54 -4.71
N GLN A 105 -11.60 15.95 -3.50
CA GLN A 105 -11.93 17.32 -3.14
C GLN A 105 -10.85 17.86 -2.19
N LYS A 106 -10.69 19.19 -2.17
CA LYS A 106 -9.80 19.84 -1.20
C LYS A 106 -10.25 19.43 0.21
N PRO A 107 -9.33 19.02 1.12
CA PRO A 107 -9.71 18.62 2.47
C PRO A 107 -10.55 19.74 3.12
N PRO A 108 -11.77 19.47 3.62
CA PRO A 108 -12.41 20.39 4.55
C PRO A 108 -11.48 20.56 5.75
N GLY A 109 -11.41 21.75 6.32
CA GLY A 109 -10.48 22.08 7.41
C GLY A 109 -10.74 21.33 8.73
N ASP A 110 -11.68 20.37 8.75
CA ASP A 110 -12.08 19.61 9.92
C ASP A 110 -11.87 18.10 9.68
N ASP A 111 -11.40 17.40 10.71
CA ASP A 111 -10.90 16.02 10.69
C ASP A 111 -12.00 14.94 10.63
N GLN A 112 -12.98 15.16 9.76
CA GLN A 112 -14.11 14.25 9.64
C GLN A 112 -13.74 13.02 8.80
N GLY A 113 -13.49 11.92 9.49
CA GLY A 113 -13.37 10.60 8.84
C GLY A 113 -12.24 9.75 9.37
N THR A 114 -12.11 9.61 10.69
CA THR A 114 -11.28 8.55 11.26
C THR A 114 -11.94 7.20 11.00
N GLY A 115 -11.12 6.21 10.69
CA GLY A 115 -11.56 4.85 10.41
C GLY A 115 -10.55 3.84 10.93
N LYS A 116 -11.05 2.68 11.34
CA LYS A 116 -10.23 1.55 11.75
C LYS A 116 -10.17 0.55 10.62
N VAL A 117 -8.99 -0.03 10.42
CA VAL A 117 -8.77 -1.11 9.47
C VAL A 117 -8.11 -2.26 10.21
N ARG A 118 -8.68 -3.45 10.08
CA ARG A 118 -8.18 -4.67 10.70
C ARG A 118 -7.85 -5.69 9.62
N LEU A 119 -6.67 -6.27 9.71
CA LEU A 119 -6.27 -7.42 8.91
C LEU A 119 -6.90 -8.67 9.49
N LEU A 120 -7.74 -9.35 8.70
CA LEU A 120 -8.40 -10.59 9.11
C LEU A 120 -7.59 -11.81 8.70
N ASN A 121 -7.18 -11.86 7.44
CA ASN A 121 -6.42 -12.97 6.88
C ASN A 121 -5.48 -12.48 5.77
N ARG A 122 -4.36 -13.17 5.57
CA ARG A 122 -3.36 -12.85 4.54
C ARG A 122 -2.64 -14.10 4.07
N GLY A 123 -2.69 -14.34 2.77
CA GLY A 123 -1.85 -15.29 2.07
C GLY A 123 -0.87 -14.60 1.13
N TYR A 124 -0.25 -15.39 0.26
CA TYR A 124 0.63 -14.88 -0.80
C TYR A 124 -0.15 -14.22 -1.94
N ASP A 125 -1.36 -14.71 -2.21
CA ASP A 125 -2.21 -14.34 -3.33
C ASP A 125 -3.56 -13.74 -2.90
N HIS A 126 -3.84 -13.64 -1.60
CA HIS A 126 -5.09 -13.09 -1.10
C HIS A 126 -4.90 -12.27 0.18
N LEU A 127 -5.84 -11.36 0.41
CA LEU A 127 -5.87 -10.47 1.57
C LEU A 127 -7.33 -10.25 1.98
N GLU A 128 -7.64 -10.42 3.26
CA GLU A 128 -8.94 -10.09 3.82
C GLU A 128 -8.80 -9.01 4.90
N LEU A 129 -9.58 -7.94 4.76
CA LEU A 129 -9.58 -6.80 5.64
C LEU A 129 -11.01 -6.50 6.09
N GLU A 130 -11.12 -5.86 7.23
CA GLU A 130 -12.33 -5.23 7.72
C GLU A 130 -12.05 -3.76 7.96
N SER A 131 -12.92 -2.88 7.47
CA SER A 131 -12.89 -1.46 7.81
C SER A 131 -14.13 -1.07 8.58
N ASP A 132 -14.01 -0.06 9.44
CA ASP A 132 -15.13 0.62 10.09
C ASP A 132 -14.81 2.10 10.21
N ALA A 133 -15.60 2.96 9.57
CA ALA A 133 -15.36 4.39 9.50
C ALA A 133 -16.65 5.22 9.57
N ALA A 134 -16.62 6.36 10.25
CA ALA A 134 -17.79 7.21 10.43
C ALA A 134 -18.17 8.02 9.17
N ALA A 135 -17.24 8.19 8.24
CA ALA A 135 -17.45 8.92 6.99
C ALA A 135 -16.82 8.14 5.84
N PRO A 136 -17.25 8.34 4.57
CA PRO A 136 -16.62 7.66 3.45
C PRO A 136 -15.19 8.16 3.26
N GLY A 137 -14.34 7.37 2.61
CA GLY A 137 -12.90 7.64 2.57
C GLY A 137 -12.14 6.57 1.79
N PHE A 138 -10.87 6.40 2.15
CA PHE A 138 -9.94 5.55 1.43
C PHE A 138 -9.30 4.54 2.36
N LEU A 139 -9.33 3.27 1.96
CA LEU A 139 -8.47 2.25 2.55
C LEU A 139 -7.15 2.23 1.78
N PHE A 140 -6.09 2.70 2.41
CA PHE A 140 -4.73 2.66 1.87
C PHE A 140 -4.04 1.35 2.25
N LEU A 141 -3.27 0.78 1.33
CA LEU A 141 -2.41 -0.37 1.59
C LEU A 141 -0.96 -0.07 1.17
N SER A 142 -0.02 -0.28 2.09
CA SER A 142 1.43 -0.18 1.86
C SER A 142 1.99 -1.35 1.04
N GLU A 143 1.21 -1.89 0.09
CA GLU A 143 1.61 -2.94 -0.84
C GLU A 143 1.67 -2.40 -2.27
N SER A 144 2.66 -2.87 -3.04
CA SER A 144 2.88 -2.37 -4.40
C SER A 144 1.68 -2.60 -5.30
N TYR A 145 1.22 -1.57 -5.99
CA TYR A 145 0.25 -1.66 -7.08
C TYR A 145 0.84 -2.47 -8.23
N TYR A 146 0.24 -3.63 -8.51
CA TYR A 146 0.64 -4.50 -9.61
C TYR A 146 -0.60 -5.01 -10.35
N PRO A 147 -0.61 -5.05 -11.70
CA PRO A 147 -1.74 -5.57 -12.46
C PRO A 147 -2.08 -7.03 -12.10
N GLY A 148 -3.36 -7.37 -12.06
CA GLY A 148 -3.83 -8.73 -11.76
C GLY A 148 -4.46 -8.89 -10.38
N TRP A 149 -4.28 -7.93 -9.48
CA TRP A 149 -5.08 -7.85 -8.26
C TRP A 149 -6.53 -7.47 -8.60
N ARG A 150 -7.47 -8.14 -7.94
CA ARG A 150 -8.90 -7.84 -7.95
C ARG A 150 -9.32 -7.58 -6.51
N ALA A 151 -10.29 -6.71 -6.32
CA ALA A 151 -10.86 -6.46 -5.01
C ALA A 151 -12.38 -6.52 -5.06
N THR A 152 -12.96 -6.93 -3.95
CA THR A 152 -14.38 -6.82 -3.66
C THR A 152 -14.59 -6.13 -2.33
N VAL A 153 -15.69 -5.40 -2.22
CA VAL A 153 -16.17 -4.75 -1.00
C VAL A 153 -17.58 -5.29 -0.79
N ASP A 154 -17.79 -6.00 0.32
CA ASP A 154 -19.04 -6.71 0.63
C ASP A 154 -19.52 -7.61 -0.53
N GLY A 155 -18.57 -8.26 -1.21
CA GLY A 155 -18.83 -9.15 -2.34
C GLY A 155 -19.00 -8.45 -3.70
N ALA A 156 -19.18 -7.13 -3.74
CA ALA A 156 -19.27 -6.37 -5.00
C ALA A 156 -17.88 -5.99 -5.52
N PRO A 157 -17.62 -6.04 -6.85
CA PRO A 157 -16.33 -5.63 -7.42
C PRO A 157 -15.98 -4.18 -7.08
N ALA A 158 -14.74 -3.94 -6.66
CA ALA A 158 -14.22 -2.62 -6.33
C ALA A 158 -12.97 -2.27 -7.14
N THR A 159 -12.84 -0.99 -7.48
CA THR A 159 -11.68 -0.49 -8.24
C THR A 159 -10.48 -0.29 -7.31
N ILE A 160 -9.35 -0.88 -7.68
CA ILE A 160 -8.07 -0.63 -7.00
C ILE A 160 -7.39 0.57 -7.68
N HIS A 161 -7.11 1.60 -6.89
CA HIS A 161 -6.42 2.80 -7.35
C HIS A 161 -4.92 2.71 -7.05
N ARG A 162 -4.09 3.20 -7.97
CA ARG A 162 -2.68 3.48 -7.67
C ARG A 162 -2.61 4.71 -6.78
N ALA A 163 -1.97 4.56 -5.63
CA ALA A 163 -1.87 5.53 -4.56
C ALA A 163 -0.41 5.79 -4.18
N ASN A 164 -0.08 6.98 -3.69
CA ASN A 164 1.21 7.39 -3.14
C ASN A 164 2.38 6.82 -3.98
N TYR A 165 2.32 7.11 -5.28
CA TYR A 165 3.23 6.67 -6.33
C TYR A 165 3.15 5.18 -6.73
N LYS A 166 3.24 4.26 -5.78
CA LYS A 166 3.38 2.81 -6.08
C LYS A 166 2.49 1.89 -5.25
N PHE A 167 1.63 2.42 -4.40
CA PHE A 167 0.82 1.67 -3.45
C PHE A 167 -0.63 1.54 -3.94
N ARG A 168 -1.47 0.85 -3.17
CA ARG A 168 -2.87 0.60 -3.53
C ARG A 168 -3.79 1.40 -2.60
N ALA A 169 -4.93 1.83 -3.13
CA ALA A 169 -6.03 2.32 -2.34
C ALA A 169 -7.38 1.86 -2.89
N LEU A 170 -8.38 1.75 -2.02
CA LEU A 170 -9.78 1.55 -2.38
C LEU A 170 -10.62 2.70 -1.84
N VAL A 171 -11.63 3.11 -2.59
CA VAL A 171 -12.68 4.00 -2.09
C VAL A 171 -13.70 3.16 -1.33
N LEU A 172 -14.04 3.58 -0.12
CA LEU A 172 -15.04 2.88 0.70
C LEU A 172 -16.12 3.86 1.21
N PRO A 173 -17.38 3.41 1.29
CA PRO A 173 -18.44 4.15 1.98
C PRO A 173 -18.16 4.30 3.49
N ALA A 174 -18.98 5.09 4.18
CA ALA A 174 -19.02 5.06 5.64
C ALA A 174 -19.66 3.75 6.12
N GLY A 175 -19.24 3.30 7.30
CA GLY A 175 -19.72 2.10 7.95
C GLY A 175 -18.69 0.98 7.94
N ARG A 176 -19.18 -0.22 8.27
CA ARG A 176 -18.38 -1.43 8.37
C ARG A 176 -18.43 -2.20 7.06
N HIS A 177 -17.26 -2.53 6.52
CA HIS A 177 -17.13 -3.22 5.23
C HIS A 177 -16.13 -4.36 5.34
N ARG A 178 -16.41 -5.46 4.63
CA ARG A 178 -15.46 -6.56 4.43
C ARG A 178 -14.83 -6.40 3.05
N ILE A 179 -13.51 -6.34 3.02
CA ILE A 179 -12.73 -6.18 1.80
C ILE A 179 -11.96 -7.47 1.55
N GLN A 180 -12.11 -8.02 0.37
CA GLN A 180 -11.32 -9.16 -0.08
C GLN A 180 -10.53 -8.75 -1.31
N MET A 181 -9.25 -9.08 -1.33
CA MET A 181 -8.38 -8.87 -2.48
C MET A 181 -7.74 -10.19 -2.87
N GLU A 182 -7.69 -10.47 -4.17
CA GLU A 182 -7.09 -11.68 -4.71
C GLU A 182 -6.24 -11.36 -5.93
N TYR A 183 -5.11 -12.04 -6.03
CA TYR A 183 -4.19 -11.95 -7.16
C TYR A 183 -4.53 -13.01 -8.20
N ARG A 184 -5.16 -12.58 -9.29
CA ARG A 184 -5.53 -13.46 -10.41
C ARG A 184 -4.93 -12.93 -11.72
N PRO A 185 -3.62 -13.15 -11.96
CA PRO A 185 -2.95 -12.66 -13.15
C PRO A 185 -3.44 -13.39 -14.41
N VAL A 186 -3.55 -12.65 -15.52
CA VAL A 186 -3.98 -13.21 -16.81
C VAL A 186 -2.96 -14.23 -17.34
N SER A 187 -1.67 -14.01 -17.08
CA SER A 187 -0.57 -14.89 -17.50
C SER A 187 -0.70 -16.31 -16.96
N PHE A 188 -1.17 -16.48 -15.72
CA PHE A 188 -1.36 -17.82 -15.14
C PHE A 188 -2.43 -18.61 -15.91
N ARG A 189 -3.54 -17.97 -16.29
CA ARG A 189 -4.58 -18.60 -17.10
C ARG A 189 -4.08 -18.97 -18.49
N LEU A 190 -3.33 -18.08 -19.14
CA LEU A 190 -2.73 -18.36 -20.45
C LEU A 190 -1.72 -19.51 -20.37
N GLY A 191 -0.87 -19.52 -19.34
CA GLY A 191 0.09 -20.60 -19.10
C GLY A 191 -0.61 -21.95 -18.91
N ALA A 192 -1.66 -22.01 -18.09
CA ALA A 192 -2.44 -23.23 -17.88
C ALA A 192 -3.08 -23.75 -19.18
N MET A 193 -3.60 -22.86 -20.03
CA MET A 193 -4.14 -23.24 -21.34
C MET A 193 -3.06 -23.83 -22.26
N VAL A 194 -1.90 -23.16 -22.37
CA VAL A 194 -0.78 -23.64 -23.19
C VAL A 194 -0.29 -25.00 -22.71
N SER A 195 -0.08 -25.16 -21.39
CA SER A 195 0.32 -26.45 -20.81
C SER A 195 -0.70 -27.54 -21.09
N GLY A 196 -2.01 -27.23 -20.98
CA GLY A 196 -3.08 -28.15 -21.35
C GLY A 196 -3.01 -28.61 -22.81
N PHE A 197 -2.82 -27.68 -23.74
CA PHE A 197 -2.63 -28.01 -25.15
C PHE A 197 -1.37 -28.85 -25.40
N THR A 198 -0.24 -28.53 -24.74
CA THR A 198 0.99 -29.31 -24.86
C THR A 198 0.79 -30.75 -24.37
N ILE A 199 0.12 -30.95 -23.23
CA ILE A 199 -0.18 -32.28 -22.69
C ILE A 199 -1.04 -33.08 -23.68
N LEU A 200 -2.08 -32.46 -24.25
CA LEU A 200 -2.95 -33.12 -25.23
C LEU A 200 -2.20 -33.54 -26.49
N ILE A 201 -1.32 -32.67 -26.99
CA ILE A 201 -0.47 -32.96 -28.16
C ILE A 201 0.48 -34.13 -27.85
N CYS A 202 1.18 -34.09 -26.71
CA CYS A 202 2.08 -35.17 -26.28
C CYS A 202 1.34 -36.50 -26.09
N ALA A 203 0.16 -36.48 -25.48
CA ALA A 203 -0.68 -37.67 -25.30
C ALA A 203 -1.12 -38.25 -26.66
N GLY A 204 -1.52 -37.39 -27.62
CA GLY A 204 -1.87 -37.81 -28.98
C GLY A 204 -0.72 -38.49 -29.71
N PHE A 205 0.51 -37.95 -29.60
CA PHE A 205 1.70 -38.57 -30.17
C PHE A 205 2.04 -39.92 -29.52
N LEU A 206 1.86 -40.04 -28.19
CA LEU A 206 2.07 -41.30 -27.50
C LEU A 206 1.06 -42.36 -27.93
N ILE A 207 -0.23 -42.03 -28.02
CA ILE A 207 -1.27 -42.97 -28.47
C ILE A 207 -0.99 -43.46 -29.90
N LYS A 208 -0.58 -42.55 -30.80
CA LYS A 208 -0.21 -42.91 -32.18
C LYS A 208 1.04 -43.78 -32.28
N ARG A 209 1.93 -43.77 -31.28
CA ARG A 209 3.15 -44.60 -31.25
C ARG A 209 2.90 -46.03 -30.78
N TRP A 210 1.77 -46.28 -30.11
CA TRP A 210 1.40 -47.58 -29.55
C TRP A 210 0.42 -48.37 -30.44
N HIS A 211 -0.10 -47.73 -31.50
CA HIS A 211 -0.86 -48.34 -32.59
C HIS A 211 0.02 -48.44 -33.85
#